data_AF-A0A0G4MQ00-F1
#
_entry.id   AF-A0A0G4MQ00-F1
#
_cell.length_a   1.000
_cell.length_b   1.000
_cell.length_c   1.000
_cell.angle_alpha   90.00
_cell.angle_beta   90.00
_cell.angle_gamma   90.00
#
_symmetry.space_group_name_H-M   'P 1'
#
loop_
_entity.id
_entity.type
_entity.pdbx_description
1 polymer ?
#
loop_
_entity_poly.entity_id
_entity_poly.type
_entity_poly.pdbx_seq_one_letter_code
_entity_poly.pdbx_strand_id
1 'polypeptide(L)'
;GRLAVTRIHELFDIVLHWPESRDALDDLRVAVTTPQRRLQLTDTFSAALQKRLLHPGRSTLDILQVYISMIRTFHALDHSKVLLERVVHNLQLYLCQRDDAIRIVV
;
A
#
# COMPACT_ATOMS: atom_id res chain seq x y z
N GLY A 1 -15.58 -18.75 -0.53
CA GLY A 1 -16.45 -17.63 -0.98
C GLY A 1 -15.61 -16.63 -1.74
N ARG A 2 -15.98 -16.32 -2.99
CA ARG A 2 -15.20 -15.44 -3.89
C ARG A 2 -15.08 -13.99 -3.41
N LEU A 3 -15.92 -13.57 -2.46
CA LEU A 3 -15.96 -12.21 -1.88
C LEU A 3 -14.74 -11.86 -1.01
N ALA A 4 -14.15 -12.83 -0.31
CA ALA A 4 -13.01 -12.57 0.57
C ALA A 4 -11.69 -12.34 -0.20
N VAL A 5 -11.58 -12.90 -1.41
CA VAL A 5 -10.41 -12.70 -2.29
C VAL A 5 -10.46 -11.31 -2.91
N THR A 6 -11.65 -10.82 -3.31
CA THR A 6 -11.82 -9.48 -3.90
C THR A 6 -11.43 -8.36 -2.93
N ARG A 7 -11.85 -8.44 -1.65
CA ARG A 7 -11.53 -7.44 -0.61
C ARG A 7 -10.03 -7.24 -0.37
N ILE A 8 -9.24 -8.30 -0.50
CA ILE A 8 -7.78 -8.24 -0.28
C ILE A 8 -7.06 -7.54 -1.44
N HIS A 9 -7.62 -7.61 -2.65
CA HIS A 9 -7.11 -6.88 -3.82
C HIS A 9 -7.50 -5.39 -3.83
N GLU A 10 -8.55 -5.00 -3.11
CA GLU A 10 -9.06 -3.62 -3.05
C GLU A 10 -8.14 -2.66 -2.29
N LEU A 11 -7.24 -3.14 -1.41
CA LEU A 11 -6.41 -2.24 -0.59
C LEU A 11 -5.56 -1.29 -1.44
N PHE A 12 -5.05 -1.74 -2.59
CA PHE A 12 -4.30 -0.86 -3.49
C PHE A 12 -5.19 0.26 -4.04
N ASP A 13 -6.40 -0.06 -4.47
CA ASP A 13 -7.35 0.92 -4.98
C ASP A 13 -7.88 1.85 -3.86
N ILE A 14 -8.04 1.34 -2.64
CA ILE A 14 -8.35 2.15 -1.45
C ILE A 14 -7.24 3.17 -1.21
N VAL A 15 -5.97 2.76 -1.25
CA VAL A 15 -4.82 3.66 -1.11
C VAL A 15 -4.80 4.74 -2.20
N LEU A 16 -5.14 4.40 -3.44
CA LEU A 16 -5.17 5.36 -4.55
C LEU A 16 -6.24 6.45 -4.38
N HIS A 17 -7.39 6.11 -3.79
CA HIS A 17 -8.52 7.04 -3.60
C HIS A 17 -8.61 7.54 -2.15
N TRP A 18 -7.51 7.52 -1.40
CA TRP A 18 -7.48 8.04 -0.05
C TRP A 18 -7.44 9.58 -0.08
N PRO A 19 -8.28 10.30 0.70
CA PRO A 19 -9.09 9.84 1.83
C PRO A 19 -10.57 9.48 1.52
N GLU A 20 -11.03 9.63 0.28
CA GLU A 20 -12.43 9.39 -0.11
C GLU A 20 -12.86 7.92 0.08
N SER A 21 -11.91 6.99 0.04
CA SER A 21 -12.10 5.55 0.22
C SER A 21 -12.19 5.07 1.68
N ARG A 22 -12.34 5.97 2.66
CA ARG A 22 -12.31 5.63 4.09
C ARG A 22 -13.33 4.56 4.49
N ASP A 23 -14.55 4.62 3.98
CA ASP A 23 -15.59 3.65 4.31
C ASP A 23 -15.20 2.22 3.88
N ALA A 24 -14.57 2.09 2.70
CA ALA A 24 -14.05 0.82 2.22
C ALA A 24 -12.90 0.29 3.09
N LEU A 25 -12.09 1.18 3.66
CA LEU A 25 -11.02 0.80 4.60
C LEU A 25 -11.59 0.23 5.90
N ASP A 26 -12.63 0.85 6.47
CA ASP A 26 -13.27 0.35 7.69
C ASP A 26 -13.91 -1.03 7.47
N ASP A 27 -14.50 -1.22 6.30
CA ASP A 27 -15.04 -2.49 5.82
C ASP A 27 -13.96 -3.58 5.69
N LEU A 28 -12.80 -3.21 5.18
CA LEU A 28 -11.63 -4.09 5.10
C LEU A 28 -11.09 -4.42 6.50
N ARG A 29 -11.06 -3.44 7.41
CA ARG A 29 -10.57 -3.61 8.79
C ARG A 29 -11.34 -4.69 9.54
N VAL A 30 -12.67 -4.74 9.36
CA VAL A 30 -13.54 -5.77 9.95
C VAL A 30 -13.32 -7.14 9.31
N ALA A 31 -12.89 -7.20 8.04
CA ALA A 31 -12.60 -8.45 7.35
C ALA A 31 -11.23 -9.06 7.74
N VAL A 32 -10.27 -8.22 8.12
CA VAL A 32 -8.86 -8.61 8.37
C VAL A 32 -8.57 -8.70 9.88
N THR A 33 -9.32 -9.57 10.56
CA THR A 33 -9.23 -9.76 12.02
C THR A 33 -8.17 -10.76 12.46
N THR A 34 -7.77 -11.70 11.58
CA THR A 34 -6.81 -12.76 11.93
C THR A 34 -5.39 -12.46 11.42
N PRO A 35 -4.33 -12.92 12.11
CA PRO A 35 -2.95 -12.74 11.65
C PRO A 35 -2.70 -13.29 10.24
N GLN A 36 -3.32 -14.42 9.89
CA GLN A 36 -3.22 -15.02 8.56
C GLN A 36 -3.82 -14.11 7.48
N ARG A 37 -4.96 -13.46 7.73
CA ARG A 37 -5.56 -12.51 6.78
C ARG A 37 -4.73 -11.25 6.66
N ARG A 38 -4.17 -10.76 7.76
CA ARG A 38 -3.24 -9.61 7.75
C ARG A 38 -2.01 -9.90 6.89
N LEU A 39 -1.45 -11.10 7.02
CA LEU A 39 -0.33 -11.57 6.20
C LEU A 39 -0.71 -11.61 4.72
N GLN A 40 -1.83 -12.27 4.38
CA GLN A 40 -2.34 -12.32 3.01
C GLN A 40 -2.59 -10.93 2.42
N LEU A 41 -3.09 -9.99 3.24
CA LEU A 41 -3.29 -8.60 2.85
C LEU A 41 -1.98 -7.90 2.48
N THR A 42 -0.96 -8.01 3.34
CA THR A 42 0.34 -7.39 3.07
C THR A 42 1.04 -8.00 1.86
N ASP A 43 0.94 -9.31 1.67
CA ASP A 43 1.57 -10.01 0.55
C ASP A 43 0.88 -9.64 -0.78
N THR A 44 -0.46 -9.64 -0.79
CA THR A 44 -1.24 -9.26 -1.97
C THR A 44 -1.03 -7.80 -2.34
N PHE A 45 -1.01 -6.90 -1.34
CA PHE A 45 -0.74 -5.48 -1.57
C PHE A 45 0.68 -5.26 -2.10
N SER A 46 1.68 -5.95 -1.55
CA SER A 46 3.07 -5.85 -2.01
C SER A 46 3.21 -6.29 -3.47
N ALA A 47 2.54 -7.37 -3.87
CA ALA A 47 2.51 -7.81 -5.26
C ALA A 47 1.82 -6.78 -6.18
N ALA A 48 0.72 -6.16 -5.73
CA ALA A 48 0.06 -5.09 -6.47
C ALA A 48 0.95 -3.84 -6.61
N LEU A 49 1.67 -3.47 -5.55
CA LEU A 49 2.60 -2.35 -5.53
C LEU A 49 3.72 -2.54 -6.57
N GLN A 50 4.35 -3.72 -6.60
CA GLN A 50 5.37 -4.06 -7.59
C GLN A 50 4.83 -4.02 -9.03
N LYS A 51 3.63 -4.58 -9.25
CA LYS A 51 3.05 -4.69 -10.59
C LYS A 51 2.50 -3.36 -11.14
N ARG A 52 1.91 -2.50 -10.30
CA ARG A 52 1.13 -1.33 -10.71
C ARG A 52 1.81 0.02 -10.46
N LEU A 53 2.78 0.08 -9.55
CA LEU A 53 3.45 1.32 -9.14
C LEU A 53 4.96 1.30 -9.36
N LEU A 54 5.64 0.22 -8.94
CA LEU A 54 7.11 0.16 -8.93
C LEU A 54 7.67 -0.35 -10.26
N HIS A 55 7.40 0.39 -11.33
CA HIS A 55 7.93 0.08 -12.66
C HIS A 55 8.48 1.34 -13.35
N PRO A 56 9.45 1.20 -14.29
CA PRO A 56 10.18 2.33 -14.88
C PRO A 56 9.29 3.38 -15.55
N GLY A 57 8.10 2.99 -16.03
CA GLY A 57 7.12 3.90 -16.64
C GLY A 57 6.38 4.84 -15.68
N ARG A 58 6.62 4.78 -14.35
CA ARG A 58 6.03 5.71 -13.37
C ARG A 58 6.99 6.83 -13.00
N SER A 59 6.45 8.05 -12.83
CA SER A 59 7.25 9.16 -12.32
C SER A 59 7.55 8.97 -10.83
N THR A 60 8.71 9.45 -10.37
CA THR A 60 9.05 9.41 -8.93
C THR A 60 8.02 10.20 -8.10
N LEU A 61 7.47 11.30 -8.66
CA LEU A 61 6.42 12.08 -8.01
C LEU A 61 5.16 11.25 -7.76
N ASP A 62 4.68 10.50 -8.76
CA ASP A 62 3.51 9.63 -8.58
C ASP A 62 3.75 8.57 -7.51
N ILE A 63 4.96 7.99 -7.49
CA ILE A 63 5.34 6.99 -6.47
C ILE A 63 5.30 7.63 -5.08
N LEU A 64 5.83 8.85 -4.91
CA LEU A 64 5.82 9.56 -3.64
C LEU A 64 4.40 9.96 -3.20
N GLN A 65 3.54 10.37 -4.12
CA GLN A 65 2.14 10.68 -3.82
C GLN A 65 1.40 9.44 -3.30
N VAL A 66 1.51 8.31 -4.00
CA VAL A 66 0.93 7.04 -3.58
C VAL A 66 1.54 6.58 -2.26
N TYR A 67 2.83 6.80 -2.03
CA TYR A 67 3.50 6.49 -0.77
C TYR A 67 2.91 7.28 0.42
N ILE A 68 2.64 8.57 0.26
CA ILE A 68 1.99 9.39 1.31
C ILE A 68 0.58 8.86 1.60
N SER A 69 -0.21 8.58 0.56
CA SER A 69 -1.56 8.01 0.72
C SER A 69 -1.52 6.63 1.38
N MET A 70 -0.52 5.82 1.04
CA MET A 70 -0.29 4.51 1.65
C MET A 70 -0.02 4.64 3.15
N ILE A 71 0.90 5.51 3.58
CA ILE A 71 1.19 5.73 5.00
C ILE A 71 -0.09 6.11 5.77
N ARG A 72 -0.87 7.06 5.22
CA ARG A 72 -2.11 7.53 5.85
C ARG A 72 -3.17 6.43 5.96
N THR A 73 -3.33 5.64 4.88
CA THR A 73 -4.28 4.52 4.83
C THR A 73 -3.88 3.42 5.82
N PHE A 74 -2.62 3.02 5.85
CA PHE A 74 -2.14 1.98 6.77
C PHE A 74 -2.19 2.43 8.24
N HIS A 75 -1.93 3.71 8.51
CA HIS A 75 -2.10 4.28 9.85
C HIS A 75 -3.56 4.24 10.32
N ALA A 76 -4.52 4.51 9.41
CA ALA A 76 -5.94 4.38 9.70
C ALA A 76 -6.38 2.90 9.86
N LEU A 77 -5.77 1.99 9.11
CA LEU A 77 -6.05 0.55 9.17
C LEU A 77 -5.56 -0.10 10.48
N ASP A 78 -4.33 0.24 10.87
CA ASP A 78 -3.64 -0.37 12.00
C ASP A 78 -2.69 0.63 12.69
N HIS A 79 -3.02 0.97 13.94
CA HIS A 79 -2.26 1.94 14.72
C HIS A 79 -0.89 1.39 15.19
N SER A 80 -0.62 0.08 15.07
CA SER A 80 0.63 -0.54 15.54
C SER A 80 1.79 -0.35 14.56
N LYS A 81 1.54 0.18 13.35
CA LYS A 81 2.52 0.38 12.25
C LYS A 81 3.18 -0.90 11.71
N VAL A 82 2.93 -2.06 12.31
CA VAL A 82 3.52 -3.36 11.89
C VAL A 82 3.20 -3.69 10.43
N LEU A 83 1.97 -3.43 9.97
CA LEU A 83 1.58 -3.68 8.58
C LEU A 83 2.29 -2.74 7.60
N LEU A 84 2.51 -1.49 8.01
CA LEU A 84 3.21 -0.49 7.20
C LEU A 84 4.68 -0.88 7.01
N GLU A 85 5.37 -1.25 8.10
CA GLU A 85 6.80 -1.63 8.06
C GLU A 85 7.08 -2.79 7.12
N ARG A 86 6.17 -3.77 7.05
CA ARG A 86 6.32 -4.93 6.17
C ARG A 86 6.30 -4.58 4.68
N VAL A 87 5.54 -3.55 4.31
CA VAL A 87 5.29 -3.18 2.91
C VAL A 87 6.19 -2.03 2.46
N VAL A 88 6.49 -1.08 3.35
CA VAL A 88 7.30 0.11 3.04
C VAL A 88 8.71 -0.22 2.59
N HIS A 89 9.28 -1.32 3.10
CA HIS A 89 10.64 -1.73 2.78
C HIS A 89 10.85 -1.93 1.26
N ASN A 90 9.88 -2.55 0.58
CA ASN A 90 9.95 -2.78 -0.86
C ASN A 90 9.95 -1.47 -1.66
N LEU A 91 9.19 -0.47 -1.19
CA LEU A 91 9.12 0.85 -1.83
C LEU A 91 10.41 1.65 -1.60
N GLN A 92 10.95 1.62 -0.39
CA GLN A 92 12.21 2.31 -0.06
C GLN A 92 13.40 1.74 -0.85
N LEU A 93 13.50 0.42 -0.95
CA LEU A 93 14.53 -0.23 -1.78
C LEU A 93 14.42 0.20 -3.24
N TYR A 94 13.20 0.23 -3.79
CA TYR A 94 12.97 0.67 -5.17
C TYR A 94 13.35 2.13 -5.40
N LEU A 95 12.99 3.03 -4.49
CA LEU A 95 13.36 4.44 -4.58
C LEU A 95 14.87 4.65 -4.44
N CYS A 96 15.54 3.89 -3.57
CA CYS A 96 17.00 3.95 -3.40
C CYS A 96 17.75 3.56 -4.69
N GLN A 97 17.17 2.65 -5.50
CA GLN A 97 17.74 2.23 -6.78
C GLN A 97 17.43 3.17 -7.95
N ARG A 98 16.58 4.21 -7.77
CA ARG A 98 16.30 5.20 -8.82
C ARG A 98 17.25 6.38 -8.71
N ASP A 99 18.11 6.55 -9.71
CA ASP A 99 18.97 7.73 -9.87
C ASP A 99 18.20 9.06 -9.78
N ASP A 100 16.94 9.09 -10.27
CA ASP A 100 16.08 10.28 -10.23
C ASP A 100 15.56 10.64 -8.82
N ALA A 101 15.49 9.69 -7.89
CA ALA A 101 14.97 9.94 -6.55
C ALA A 101 15.96 10.77 -5.69
N ILE A 102 17.25 10.68 -5.98
CA ILE A 102 18.31 11.43 -5.30
C ILE A 102 18.17 12.95 -5.56
N ARG A 103 17.57 13.35 -6.69
CA ARG A 103 17.38 14.77 -7.03
C ARG A 103 16.14 15.42 -6.41
N ILE A 104 15.20 14.65 -5.87
CA ILE A 104 13.94 15.19 -5.33
C ILE A 104 14.05 15.47 -3.82
N VAL A 105 15.11 14.99 -3.15
CA VAL A 105 15.32 15.11 -1.70
C VAL A 105 16.41 16.14 -1.34
N VAL A 106 16.66 17.15 -2.21
CA VAL A 106 17.57 18.28 -1.93
C VAL A 106 16.84 19.61 -2.06
#